data_AF-A0A6P1WAF5-F1
#
_entry.id   AF-A0A6P1WAF5-F1
#
_cell.length_a   1.000
_cell.length_b   1.000
_cell.length_c   1.000
_cell.angle_alpha   90.00
_cell.angle_beta   90.00
_cell.angle_gamma   90.00
#
_symmetry.space_group_name_H-M   'P 1'
#
loop_
_entity.id
_entity.type
_entity.pdbx_description
1 polymer ?
#
loop_
_entity_poly.entity_id
_entity_poly.type
_entity_poly.pdbx_seq_one_letter_code
_entity_poly.pdbx_strand_id
1 'polypeptide(L)'
;MFRYLTADSRMPNHQTIQNLYIPSDLDREFPMAPHFVQAFGSYPNYLHFNDDFKPSARALLDERGFDLINLSTRVNDDGWHTVERIYQHNDGVVLKAEFVGERFFRLYGFYRDEGSARALLDGFQDHKYVHEENQTHIYLIQSGLGGLHTERVEILPPDINLDLHYNDDFQPVHERLVTLLAQPKSKGLILLHGEPGTGKTTYIKYLSSLVKKDMLILPPYMTNYLTSPEIIPFLLDNKDSVLIIEDAERILQSREAGGDTNSVSNILNLTDGLLADCMHIQVIATFNASKHLLDKALLRKGRLMVDYAFGKLAADKANELLAHIGMEYRTKEPMTLADIFNMEEQTVSGERHEVKMGF
;
A
#
# COMPACT_ATOMS: atom_id res chain seq x y z
N MET A 1 24.69 22.78 -40.62
CA MET A 1 26.18 22.76 -40.62
C MET A 1 26.60 22.05 -39.34
N PHE A 2 26.83 20.74 -39.42
CA PHE A 2 27.28 19.90 -38.31
C PHE A 2 28.69 20.32 -37.87
N ARG A 3 28.90 20.58 -36.58
CA ARG A 3 30.25 20.68 -35.99
C ARG A 3 30.53 19.41 -35.19
N TYR A 4 31.36 18.56 -35.77
CA TYR A 4 32.08 17.50 -35.09
C TYR A 4 32.90 18.10 -33.94
N LEU A 5 32.75 17.57 -32.73
CA LEU A 5 33.76 17.69 -31.68
C LEU A 5 34.70 16.49 -31.83
N THR A 6 35.94 16.81 -32.17
CA THR A 6 37.08 15.89 -32.25
C THR A 6 37.38 15.30 -30.88
N ALA A 7 37.54 13.99 -30.81
CA ALA A 7 38.01 13.28 -29.62
C ALA A 7 39.48 13.65 -29.37
N ASP A 8 39.72 14.42 -28.31
CA ASP A 8 41.07 14.71 -27.83
C ASP A 8 41.51 13.58 -26.89
N SER A 9 42.59 12.89 -27.25
CA SER A 9 43.10 11.69 -26.59
C SER A 9 43.91 12.03 -25.34
N ARG A 10 43.25 12.54 -24.30
CA ARG A 10 43.81 12.62 -22.95
C ARG A 10 42.77 12.10 -21.98
N MET A 11 43.04 10.95 -21.36
CA MET A 11 42.26 10.50 -20.21
C MET A 11 42.18 11.64 -19.18
N PRO A 12 40.99 12.05 -18.74
CA PRO A 12 40.88 13.01 -17.66
C PRO A 12 41.56 12.45 -16.42
N ASN A 13 42.39 13.28 -15.79
CA ASN A 13 43.02 13.04 -14.49
C ASN A 13 41.95 12.59 -13.47
N HIS A 14 42.32 11.75 -12.49
CA HIS A 14 41.45 11.19 -11.45
C HIS A 14 40.66 12.27 -10.67
N GLN A 15 41.13 13.53 -10.69
CA GLN A 15 40.44 14.69 -10.13
C GLN A 15 39.29 15.26 -11.00
N THR A 16 39.22 14.95 -12.30
CA THR A 16 38.16 15.46 -13.20
C THR A 16 36.91 14.58 -13.21
N ILE A 17 36.96 13.39 -12.59
CA ILE A 17 35.79 12.52 -12.36
C ILE A 17 34.89 13.05 -11.23
N GLN A 18 35.36 14.03 -10.44
CA GLN A 18 34.60 14.61 -9.34
C GLN A 18 33.58 15.68 -9.74
N ASN A 19 33.45 16.00 -11.03
CA ASN A 19 32.47 16.98 -11.54
C ASN A 19 31.40 16.33 -12.43
N LEU A 20 31.08 15.05 -12.21
CA LEU A 20 29.73 14.59 -12.50
C LEU A 20 28.83 15.26 -11.46
N TYR A 21 28.05 16.21 -11.93
CA TYR A 21 26.95 16.82 -11.20
C TYR A 21 26.09 15.69 -10.63
N ILE A 22 26.31 15.31 -9.36
CA ILE A 22 25.41 14.43 -8.62
C ILE A 22 24.24 15.35 -8.27
N PRO A 23 23.08 15.21 -8.91
CA PRO A 23 21.93 16.01 -8.54
C PRO A 23 21.64 15.78 -7.06
N SER A 24 21.06 16.76 -6.39
CA SER A 24 20.62 16.69 -4.99
C SER A 24 19.61 15.56 -4.69
N ASP A 25 19.29 14.72 -5.67
CA ASP A 25 18.24 13.69 -5.68
C ASP A 25 18.78 12.34 -6.24
N LEU A 26 19.87 11.80 -5.72
CA LEU A 26 19.93 10.33 -5.62
C LEU A 26 18.96 9.96 -4.49
N ASP A 27 17.69 9.77 -4.85
CA ASP A 27 16.59 9.36 -3.97
C ASP A 27 17.00 8.16 -3.12
N ARG A 28 17.59 8.38 -1.93
CA ARG A 28 17.77 7.47 -0.77
C ARG A 28 18.12 5.98 -1.00
N GLU A 29 18.45 5.57 -2.22
CA GLU A 29 18.61 4.18 -2.65
C GLU A 29 19.96 4.00 -3.32
N PHE A 30 20.58 2.86 -3.07
CA PHE A 30 21.84 2.51 -3.71
C PHE A 30 21.65 2.29 -5.22
N PRO A 31 22.50 2.87 -6.08
CA PRO A 31 22.35 2.79 -7.53
C PRO A 31 22.77 1.43 -8.09
N MET A 32 21.95 0.40 -7.87
CA MET A 32 22.22 -0.99 -8.23
C MET A 32 22.61 -1.17 -9.71
N ALA A 33 21.88 -0.55 -10.65
CA ALA A 33 22.10 -0.77 -12.08
C ALA A 33 23.38 -0.08 -12.59
N PRO A 34 23.64 1.21 -12.27
CA PRO A 34 24.93 1.83 -12.52
C PRO A 34 26.10 1.05 -11.90
N HIS A 35 25.95 0.60 -10.65
CA HIS A 35 26.95 -0.21 -9.96
C HIS A 35 27.21 -1.54 -10.68
N PHE A 36 26.16 -2.23 -11.12
CA PHE A 36 26.29 -3.48 -11.87
C PHE A 36 27.09 -3.30 -13.16
N VAL A 37 26.79 -2.26 -13.94
CA VAL A 37 27.53 -1.95 -15.18
C VAL A 37 28.99 -1.64 -14.87
N GLN A 38 29.27 -0.91 -13.79
CA GLN A 38 30.64 -0.61 -13.37
C GLN A 38 31.39 -1.87 -12.92
N ALA A 39 30.74 -2.77 -12.19
CA ALA A 39 31.35 -3.98 -11.64
C ALA A 39 31.60 -5.06 -12.70
N PHE A 40 30.67 -5.24 -13.63
CA PHE A 40 30.69 -6.38 -14.56
C PHE A 40 30.88 -6.01 -16.04
N GLY A 41 30.87 -4.71 -16.37
CA GLY A 41 31.10 -4.21 -17.73
C GLY A 41 29.97 -4.52 -18.71
N SER A 42 28.78 -4.92 -18.23
CA SER A 42 27.62 -5.26 -19.05
C SER A 42 26.33 -4.77 -18.40
N TYR A 43 25.28 -4.59 -19.20
CA TYR A 43 23.94 -4.34 -18.68
C TYR A 43 23.42 -5.59 -17.94
N PRO A 44 22.63 -5.41 -16.87
CA PRO A 44 22.07 -6.52 -16.11
C PRO A 44 20.84 -7.14 -16.79
N ASN A 45 20.61 -8.42 -16.51
CA ASN A 45 19.27 -9.02 -16.58
C ASN A 45 18.58 -8.90 -15.22
N TYR A 46 17.25 -8.94 -15.19
CA TYR A 46 16.45 -8.68 -13.99
C TYR A 46 15.97 -9.97 -13.33
N LEU A 47 16.04 -10.01 -12.00
CA LEU A 47 15.59 -11.12 -11.17
C LEU A 47 14.52 -10.63 -10.20
N HIS A 48 13.33 -11.20 -10.34
CA HIS A 48 12.16 -10.89 -9.52
C HIS A 48 11.77 -12.10 -8.68
N PHE A 49 11.56 -11.90 -7.39
CA PHE A 49 11.03 -12.92 -6.49
C PHE A 49 9.63 -12.50 -6.06
N ASN A 50 8.68 -13.43 -6.14
CA ASN A 50 7.31 -13.22 -5.69
C ASN A 50 7.11 -13.67 -4.23
N ASP A 51 8.14 -14.26 -3.63
CA ASP A 51 8.08 -14.87 -2.30
C ASP A 51 8.89 -14.04 -1.30
N ASP A 52 8.40 -14.02 -0.06
CA ASP A 52 9.15 -13.53 1.10
C ASP A 52 10.07 -14.64 1.64
N PHE A 53 11.24 -14.29 2.17
CA PHE A 53 12.23 -15.25 2.67
C PHE A 53 12.51 -15.07 4.15
N LYS A 54 12.65 -16.19 4.87
CA LYS A 54 13.05 -16.19 6.28
C LYS A 54 14.46 -15.61 6.44
N PRO A 55 14.79 -14.92 7.54
CA PRO A 55 16.14 -14.40 7.81
C PRO A 55 17.24 -15.47 7.71
N SER A 56 16.90 -16.74 7.91
CA SER A 56 17.80 -17.89 7.70
C SER A 56 18.37 -17.99 6.28
N ALA A 57 17.67 -17.52 5.25
CA ALA A 57 18.18 -17.55 3.87
C ALA A 57 19.43 -16.66 3.68
N ARG A 58 19.69 -15.74 4.61
CA ARG A 58 20.95 -14.97 4.62
C ARG A 58 22.17 -15.88 4.74
N ALA A 59 22.06 -16.98 5.49
CA ALA A 59 23.17 -17.93 5.62
C ALA A 59 23.59 -18.50 4.26
N LEU A 60 22.64 -18.71 3.33
CA LEU A 60 22.95 -19.16 1.97
C LEU A 60 23.74 -18.12 1.18
N LEU A 61 23.47 -16.82 1.37
CA LEU A 61 24.25 -15.76 0.72
C LEU A 61 25.70 -15.79 1.21
N ASP A 62 25.88 -15.87 2.54
CA ASP A 62 27.19 -15.91 3.18
C ASP A 62 27.96 -17.19 2.75
N GLU A 63 27.31 -18.35 2.76
CA GLU A 63 27.89 -19.64 2.34
C GLU A 63 28.29 -19.68 0.86
N ARG A 64 27.56 -18.95 0.01
CA ARG A 64 27.78 -18.91 -1.44
C ARG A 64 28.70 -17.77 -1.86
N GLY A 65 29.37 -17.11 -0.92
CA GLY A 65 30.41 -16.12 -1.21
C GLY A 65 29.86 -14.80 -1.73
N PHE A 66 28.62 -14.43 -1.37
CA PHE A 66 28.12 -13.09 -1.64
C PHE A 66 28.75 -12.08 -0.67
N ASP A 67 29.34 -11.03 -1.21
CA ASP A 67 29.90 -9.91 -0.45
C ASP A 67 28.83 -8.84 -0.18
N LEU A 68 28.70 -8.41 1.07
CA LEU A 68 27.85 -7.26 1.42
C LEU A 68 28.53 -5.95 0.98
N ILE A 69 27.94 -5.26 0.01
CA ILE A 69 28.49 -4.02 -0.56
C ILE A 69 27.78 -2.75 -0.09
N ASN A 70 26.54 -2.87 0.41
CA ASN A 70 25.81 -1.74 0.99
C ASN A 70 24.81 -2.20 2.07
N LEU A 71 24.55 -1.33 3.04
CA LEU A 71 23.61 -1.53 4.14
C LEU A 71 22.91 -0.21 4.44
N SER A 72 21.58 -0.24 4.45
CA SER A 72 20.75 0.89 4.89
C SER A 72 20.10 0.57 6.22
N THR A 73 20.15 1.52 7.16
CA THR A 73 19.63 1.38 8.53
C THR A 73 18.71 2.53 8.87
N ARG A 74 17.59 2.23 9.53
CA ARG A 74 16.66 3.22 10.09
C ARG A 74 16.81 3.21 11.60
N VAL A 75 16.88 4.41 12.18
CA VAL A 75 16.95 4.59 13.64
C VAL A 75 15.64 5.23 14.09
N ASN A 76 14.98 4.61 15.05
CA ASN A 76 13.79 5.11 15.72
C ASN A 76 13.98 4.97 17.25
N ASP A 77 12.93 5.28 18.02
CA ASP A 77 12.97 5.19 19.49
C ASP A 77 13.17 3.75 19.99
N ASP A 78 12.84 2.75 19.18
CA ASP A 78 13.00 1.32 19.48
C ASP A 78 14.40 0.77 19.13
N GLY A 79 15.22 1.56 18.42
CA GLY A 79 16.63 1.27 18.15
C GLY A 79 17.03 1.32 16.68
N TRP A 80 18.04 0.52 16.33
CA TRP A 80 18.61 0.45 14.99
C TRP A 80 18.02 -0.74 14.24
N HIS A 81 17.34 -0.47 13.14
CA HIS A 81 16.70 -1.49 12.31
C HIS A 81 17.33 -1.51 10.93
N THR A 82 17.86 -2.67 10.53
CA THR A 82 18.32 -2.87 9.15
C THR A 82 17.10 -2.80 8.23
N VAL A 83 17.15 -1.93 7.23
CA VAL A 83 16.08 -1.79 6.22
C VAL A 83 16.45 -2.53 4.95
N GLU A 84 17.71 -2.45 4.54
CA GLU A 84 18.15 -2.96 3.25
C GLU A 84 19.59 -3.45 3.33
N ARG A 85 19.91 -4.52 2.60
CA ARG A 85 21.28 -4.95 2.31
C ARG A 85 21.45 -5.25 0.85
N ILE A 86 22.62 -4.93 0.33
CA ILE A 86 22.97 -5.23 -1.06
C ILE A 86 24.19 -6.11 -1.09
N TYR A 87 24.03 -7.24 -1.76
CA TYR A 87 25.00 -8.30 -1.88
C TYR A 87 25.48 -8.40 -3.32
N GLN A 88 26.76 -8.71 -3.50
CA GLN A 88 27.38 -8.93 -4.80
C GLN A 88 28.13 -10.25 -4.81
N HIS A 89 27.98 -11.03 -5.88
CA HIS A 89 28.82 -12.18 -6.17
C HIS A 89 29.66 -11.92 -7.43
N ASN A 90 30.92 -12.37 -7.41
CA ASN A 90 31.88 -12.14 -8.49
C ASN A 90 31.47 -12.79 -9.83
N ASP A 91 30.62 -13.82 -9.78
CA ASP A 91 30.08 -14.46 -11.00
C ASP A 91 29.02 -13.62 -11.72
N GLY A 92 28.74 -12.40 -11.24
CA GLY A 92 27.87 -11.45 -11.93
C GLY A 92 26.44 -11.48 -11.41
N VAL A 93 26.25 -11.60 -10.09
CA VAL A 93 24.93 -11.50 -9.45
C VAL A 93 24.97 -10.40 -8.40
N VAL A 94 23.97 -9.53 -8.39
CA VAL A 94 23.77 -8.50 -7.35
C VAL A 94 22.36 -8.67 -6.80
N LEU A 95 22.22 -8.76 -5.49
CA LEU A 95 20.94 -8.94 -4.82
C LEU A 95 20.71 -7.81 -3.83
N LYS A 96 19.52 -7.23 -3.88
CA LYS A 96 18.98 -6.32 -2.87
C LYS A 96 18.01 -7.11 -1.98
N ALA A 97 18.29 -7.12 -0.68
CA ALA A 97 17.46 -7.70 0.36
C ALA A 97 16.80 -6.59 1.19
N GLU A 98 15.49 -6.45 1.09
CA GLU A 98 14.70 -5.50 1.88
C GLU A 98 14.08 -6.20 3.08
N PHE A 99 14.40 -5.74 4.29
CA PHE A 99 13.99 -6.37 5.55
C PHE A 99 12.70 -5.76 6.08
N VAL A 100 11.80 -6.64 6.52
CA VAL A 100 10.59 -6.25 7.25
C VAL A 100 10.74 -6.67 8.72
N GLY A 101 11.28 -5.75 9.51
CA GLY A 101 11.70 -6.03 10.89
C GLY A 101 12.67 -7.21 10.95
N GLU A 102 12.48 -8.10 11.93
CA GLU A 102 13.29 -9.32 12.09
C GLU A 102 12.60 -10.58 11.54
N ARG A 103 11.47 -10.43 10.83
CA ARG A 103 10.57 -11.57 10.51
C ARG A 103 10.92 -12.24 9.18
N PHE A 104 11.15 -11.43 8.15
CA PHE A 104 11.45 -11.90 6.79
C PHE A 104 12.07 -10.76 5.97
N PHE A 105 12.55 -11.09 4.76
CA PHE A 105 13.04 -10.12 3.80
C PHE A 105 12.61 -10.49 2.37
N ARG A 106 12.60 -9.49 1.49
CA ARG A 106 12.33 -9.65 0.06
C ARG A 106 13.60 -9.52 -0.74
N LEU A 107 13.69 -10.27 -1.82
CA LEU A 107 14.83 -10.23 -2.73
C LEU A 107 14.44 -9.62 -4.06
N TYR A 108 15.34 -8.79 -4.56
CA TYR A 108 15.37 -8.31 -5.94
C TYR A 108 16.80 -8.43 -6.43
N GLY A 109 17.01 -8.60 -7.72
CA GLY A 109 18.38 -8.76 -8.17
C GLY A 109 18.64 -8.52 -9.63
N PHE A 110 19.92 -8.49 -9.93
CA PHE A 110 20.47 -8.44 -11.26
C PHE A 110 21.42 -9.60 -11.47
N TYR A 111 21.46 -10.12 -12.69
CA TYR A 111 22.39 -11.17 -13.06
C TYR A 111 22.95 -11.00 -14.47
N ARG A 112 24.18 -11.48 -14.67
CA ARG A 112 24.86 -11.47 -15.97
C ARG A 112 24.60 -12.74 -16.76
N ASP A 113 24.71 -13.89 -16.09
CA ASP A 113 24.57 -15.22 -16.69
C ASP A 113 23.53 -16.05 -15.94
N GLU A 114 22.64 -16.73 -16.68
CA GLU A 114 21.55 -17.50 -16.10
C GLU A 114 22.06 -18.75 -15.35
N GLY A 115 23.13 -19.37 -15.83
CA GLY A 115 23.72 -20.55 -15.19
C GLY A 115 24.25 -20.21 -13.80
N SER A 116 25.03 -19.12 -13.69
CA SER A 116 25.51 -18.60 -12.40
C SER A 116 24.36 -18.23 -11.47
N ALA A 117 23.34 -17.52 -11.97
CA ALA A 117 22.18 -17.14 -11.16
C ALA A 117 21.44 -18.36 -10.60
N ARG A 118 21.14 -19.36 -11.45
CA ARG A 118 20.47 -20.59 -11.02
C ARG A 118 21.27 -21.35 -9.98
N ALA A 119 22.58 -21.50 -10.19
CA ALA A 119 23.45 -22.20 -9.25
C ALA A 119 23.54 -21.47 -7.90
N LEU A 120 23.71 -20.15 -7.92
CA LEU A 120 23.85 -19.33 -6.70
C LEU A 120 22.54 -19.15 -5.93
N LEU A 121 21.39 -19.38 -6.56
CA LEU A 121 20.06 -19.20 -5.94
C LEU A 121 19.31 -20.51 -5.71
N ASP A 122 19.91 -21.65 -6.06
CA ASP A 122 19.32 -22.97 -5.83
C ASP A 122 18.92 -23.16 -4.35
N GLY A 123 17.79 -23.78 -4.04
CA GLY A 123 17.36 -23.97 -2.65
C GLY A 123 16.95 -22.71 -1.86
N PHE A 124 17.01 -21.49 -2.42
CA PHE A 124 16.42 -20.30 -1.75
C PHE A 124 14.94 -20.50 -1.43
N GLN A 125 14.23 -21.20 -2.31
CA GLN A 125 12.81 -21.53 -2.16
C GLN A 125 12.49 -22.35 -0.90
N ASP A 126 13.45 -23.12 -0.38
CA ASP A 126 13.26 -23.89 0.87
C ASP A 126 13.20 -22.98 2.11
N HIS A 127 13.72 -21.76 1.98
CA HIS A 127 13.69 -20.73 3.02
C HIS A 127 12.52 -19.76 2.85
N LYS A 128 11.55 -20.07 1.98
CA LYS A 128 10.33 -19.29 1.86
C LYS A 128 9.69 -19.08 3.23
N TYR A 129 9.41 -17.82 3.54
CA TYR A 129 8.64 -17.44 4.71
C TYR A 129 7.18 -17.86 4.50
N VAL A 130 6.71 -18.75 5.37
CA VAL A 130 5.30 -19.09 5.44
C VAL A 130 4.71 -18.16 6.48
N HIS A 131 3.85 -17.26 6.01
CA HIS A 131 3.16 -16.36 6.91
C HIS A 131 2.27 -17.14 7.88
N GLU A 132 2.25 -16.72 9.15
CA GLU A 132 1.38 -17.31 10.16
C GLU A 132 -0.08 -17.23 9.72
N GLU A 133 -0.83 -18.33 9.82
CA GLU A 133 -2.19 -18.47 9.30
C GLU A 133 -3.21 -17.44 9.85
N ASN A 134 -2.86 -16.68 10.88
CA ASN A 134 -3.74 -15.78 11.60
C ASN A 134 -3.32 -14.30 11.54
N GLN A 135 -2.39 -13.93 10.67
CA GLN A 135 -2.06 -12.52 10.45
C GLN A 135 -2.39 -12.11 9.02
N THR A 136 -3.24 -11.10 8.91
CA THR A 136 -3.51 -10.44 7.64
C THR A 136 -2.34 -9.58 7.24
N HIS A 137 -1.89 -9.71 5.99
CA HIS A 137 -0.80 -8.91 5.48
C HIS A 137 -1.34 -7.62 4.90
N ILE A 138 -1.02 -6.52 5.57
CA ILE A 138 -1.34 -5.19 5.07
C ILE A 138 -0.10 -4.66 4.36
N TYR A 139 -0.32 -4.22 3.13
CA TYR A 139 0.72 -3.76 2.23
C TYR A 139 0.37 -2.36 1.75
N LEU A 140 1.29 -1.43 1.92
CA LEU A 140 1.18 -0.09 1.35
C LEU A 140 1.77 -0.11 -0.06
N ILE A 141 1.00 0.36 -1.04
CA ILE A 141 1.50 0.52 -2.41
C ILE A 141 2.43 1.72 -2.47
N GLN A 142 3.60 1.54 -3.10
CA GLN A 142 4.62 2.54 -3.32
C GLN A 142 5.09 2.54 -4.78
N SER A 143 5.70 3.64 -5.19
CA SER A 143 6.26 3.82 -6.52
C SER A 143 7.77 4.05 -6.39
N GLY A 144 8.56 3.36 -7.21
CA GLY A 144 10.01 3.48 -7.25
C GLY A 144 10.57 3.31 -8.66
N LEU A 145 11.90 3.24 -8.77
CA LEU A 145 12.63 3.16 -10.06
C LEU A 145 12.24 1.94 -10.92
N GLY A 146 11.66 0.89 -10.32
CA GLY A 146 11.16 -0.31 -10.98
C GLY A 146 9.65 -0.37 -11.20
N GLY A 147 8.92 0.72 -10.93
CA GLY A 147 7.46 0.77 -10.98
C GLY A 147 6.81 0.58 -9.59
N LEU A 148 5.57 0.07 -9.61
CA LEU A 148 4.80 -0.15 -8.39
C LEU A 148 5.28 -1.38 -7.63
N HIS A 149 5.42 -1.23 -6.32
CA HIS A 149 5.75 -2.31 -5.38
C HIS A 149 4.96 -2.13 -4.08
N THR A 150 5.04 -3.11 -3.19
CA THR A 150 4.41 -3.04 -1.87
C THR A 150 5.47 -2.88 -0.78
N GLU A 151 5.15 -2.19 0.31
CA GLU A 151 5.87 -2.27 1.59
C GLU A 151 4.91 -2.85 2.64
N ARG A 152 5.33 -3.84 3.43
CA ARG A 152 4.47 -4.37 4.49
C ARG A 152 4.37 -3.36 5.62
N VAL A 153 3.16 -3.14 6.11
CA VAL A 153 2.90 -2.27 7.25
C VAL A 153 2.28 -3.09 8.37
N GLU A 154 2.76 -2.88 9.59
CA GLU A 154 2.11 -3.41 10.79
C GLU A 154 1.07 -2.41 11.28
N ILE A 155 -0.20 -2.81 11.21
CA ILE A 155 -1.31 -2.05 11.78
C ILE A 155 -1.85 -2.83 12.97
N LEU A 156 -1.78 -2.24 14.15
CA LEU A 156 -2.43 -2.79 15.33
C LEU A 156 -3.95 -2.70 15.14
N PRO A 157 -4.69 -3.82 15.24
CA PRO A 157 -6.13 -3.77 15.15
C PRO A 157 -6.70 -2.93 16.29
N PRO A 158 -7.61 -2.01 16.00
CA PRO A 158 -8.31 -1.28 17.05
C PRO A 158 -9.18 -2.24 17.87
N ASP A 159 -9.26 -2.02 19.18
CA ASP A 159 -10.21 -2.72 20.04
C ASP A 159 -11.61 -2.16 19.78
N ILE A 160 -12.39 -2.88 18.97
CA ILE A 160 -13.74 -2.48 18.59
C ILE A 160 -14.73 -3.57 18.99
N ASN A 161 -15.76 -3.16 19.73
CA ASN A 161 -16.99 -3.92 19.87
C ASN A 161 -18.02 -3.42 18.85
N LEU A 162 -18.35 -4.24 17.84
CA LEU A 162 -19.25 -3.83 16.75
C LEU A 162 -20.65 -3.44 17.24
N ASP A 163 -21.18 -4.15 18.23
CA ASP A 163 -22.50 -3.88 18.80
C ASP A 163 -22.54 -2.54 19.54
N LEU A 164 -21.41 -2.09 20.10
CA LEU A 164 -21.33 -0.80 20.79
C LEU A 164 -20.96 0.36 19.86
N HIS A 165 -20.10 0.10 18.87
CA HIS A 165 -19.51 1.14 18.02
C HIS A 165 -20.26 1.37 16.71
N TYR A 166 -21.25 0.55 16.36
CA TYR A 166 -22.06 0.73 15.17
C TYR A 166 -23.54 0.46 15.46
N ASN A 167 -24.42 0.95 14.57
CA ASN A 167 -25.85 0.73 14.70
C ASN A 167 -26.21 -0.75 14.38
N ASP A 168 -27.38 -1.19 14.85
CA ASP A 168 -27.81 -2.60 14.77
C ASP A 168 -27.96 -3.13 13.33
N ASP A 169 -28.14 -2.24 12.35
CA ASP A 169 -28.18 -2.58 10.93
C ASP A 169 -26.82 -3.00 10.36
N PHE A 170 -25.72 -2.74 11.07
CA PHE A 170 -24.37 -3.02 10.60
C PHE A 170 -23.95 -4.48 10.76
N GLN A 171 -24.42 -5.18 11.80
CA GLN A 171 -23.99 -6.55 12.10
C GLN A 171 -24.20 -7.51 10.90
N PRO A 172 -25.35 -7.54 10.21
CA PRO A 172 -25.53 -8.36 9.01
C PRO A 172 -24.60 -7.97 7.85
N VAL A 173 -24.24 -6.69 7.75
CA VAL A 173 -23.32 -6.17 6.73
C VAL A 173 -21.89 -6.63 7.02
N HIS A 174 -21.48 -6.57 8.29
CA HIS A 174 -20.18 -7.09 8.73
C HIS A 174 -20.02 -8.58 8.43
N GLU A 175 -21.00 -9.40 8.81
CA GLU A 175 -20.98 -10.85 8.54
C GLU A 175 -20.85 -11.15 7.03
N ARG A 176 -21.57 -10.38 6.21
CA ARG A 176 -21.48 -10.46 4.76
C ARG A 176 -20.11 -10.05 4.23
N LEU A 177 -19.52 -8.97 4.75
CA LEU A 177 -18.19 -8.50 4.35
C LEU A 177 -17.11 -9.52 4.67
N VAL A 178 -17.08 -10.06 5.90
CA VAL A 178 -16.12 -11.09 6.30
C VAL A 178 -16.26 -12.33 5.41
N THR A 179 -17.50 -12.77 5.17
CA THR A 179 -17.76 -13.92 4.31
C THR A 179 -17.29 -13.70 2.88
N LEU A 180 -17.58 -12.53 2.30
CA LEU A 180 -17.20 -12.22 0.92
C LEU A 180 -15.69 -12.10 0.75
N LEU A 181 -15.00 -11.45 1.69
CA LEU A 181 -13.55 -11.25 1.63
C LEU A 181 -12.78 -12.55 1.90
N ALA A 182 -13.35 -13.49 2.65
CA ALA A 182 -12.77 -14.82 2.85
C ALA A 182 -12.89 -15.74 1.63
N GLN A 183 -13.75 -15.44 0.66
CA GLN A 183 -13.96 -16.31 -0.51
C GLN A 183 -12.73 -16.31 -1.42
N PRO A 184 -12.11 -17.47 -1.69
CA PRO A 184 -10.96 -17.55 -2.59
C PRO A 184 -11.38 -17.17 -4.01
N LYS A 185 -10.50 -16.50 -4.75
CA LYS A 185 -10.75 -16.09 -6.15
C LYS A 185 -12.04 -15.27 -6.32
N SER A 186 -12.38 -14.48 -5.32
CA SER A 186 -13.52 -13.57 -5.36
C SER A 186 -13.12 -12.23 -5.98
N LYS A 187 -14.10 -11.51 -6.53
CA LYS A 187 -13.91 -10.21 -7.19
C LYS A 187 -15.14 -9.34 -7.00
N GLY A 188 -14.95 -8.03 -7.07
CA GLY A 188 -16.05 -7.08 -7.04
C GLY A 188 -15.76 -5.86 -6.20
N LEU A 189 -16.74 -4.97 -6.13
CA LEU A 189 -16.66 -3.66 -5.47
C LEU A 189 -17.44 -3.66 -4.16
N ILE A 190 -16.83 -3.12 -3.13
CA ILE A 190 -17.41 -2.82 -1.82
C ILE A 190 -17.32 -1.31 -1.63
N LEU A 191 -18.46 -0.67 -1.42
CA LEU A 191 -18.56 0.76 -1.17
C LEU A 191 -18.92 0.99 0.30
N LEU A 192 -18.05 1.70 1.02
CA LEU A 192 -18.25 2.07 2.43
C LEU A 192 -18.27 3.59 2.54
N HIS A 193 -19.41 4.18 2.86
CA HIS A 193 -19.53 5.64 2.84
C HIS A 193 -20.23 6.19 4.06
N GLY A 194 -20.14 7.50 4.30
CA GLY A 194 -20.72 8.13 5.49
C GLY A 194 -19.96 9.38 5.89
N GLU A 195 -20.52 10.18 6.80
CA GLU A 195 -19.88 11.41 7.25
C GLU A 195 -18.49 11.13 7.88
N PRO A 196 -17.57 12.11 7.86
CA PRO A 196 -16.32 12.01 8.62
C PRO A 196 -16.59 11.68 10.09
N GLY A 197 -15.71 10.89 10.72
CA GLY A 197 -15.85 10.52 12.13
C GLY A 197 -16.83 9.38 12.44
N THR A 198 -17.46 8.77 11.43
CA THR A 198 -18.37 7.60 11.60
C THR A 198 -17.66 6.24 11.70
N GLY A 199 -16.32 6.21 11.71
CA GLY A 199 -15.55 4.98 11.97
C GLY A 199 -15.16 4.14 10.76
N LYS A 200 -15.35 4.60 9.51
CA LYS A 200 -15.01 3.85 8.28
C LYS A 200 -13.58 3.27 8.27
N THR A 201 -12.57 4.11 8.47
CA THR A 201 -11.16 3.70 8.50
C THR A 201 -10.86 2.78 9.69
N THR A 202 -11.46 3.07 10.85
CA THR A 202 -11.34 2.24 12.06
C THR A 202 -11.90 0.83 11.81
N TYR A 203 -13.05 0.73 11.13
CA TYR A 203 -13.63 -0.54 10.71
C TYR A 203 -12.74 -1.28 9.71
N ILE A 204 -12.14 -0.61 8.72
CA ILE A 204 -11.22 -1.28 7.77
C ILE A 204 -10.01 -1.87 8.49
N LYS A 205 -9.44 -1.15 9.45
CA LYS A 205 -8.33 -1.66 10.30
C LYS A 205 -8.76 -2.85 11.17
N TYR A 206 -10.00 -2.89 11.61
CA TYR A 206 -10.54 -4.05 12.32
C TYR A 206 -10.79 -5.23 11.36
N LEU A 207 -11.44 -4.97 10.23
CA LEU A 207 -11.74 -5.94 9.20
C LEU A 207 -10.48 -6.59 8.64
N SER A 208 -9.39 -5.82 8.51
CA SER A 208 -8.12 -6.36 8.08
C SER A 208 -7.68 -7.49 9.00
N SER A 209 -7.75 -7.35 10.31
CA SER A 209 -7.35 -8.41 11.25
C SER A 209 -8.17 -9.71 11.17
N LEU A 210 -9.32 -9.71 10.51
CA LEU A 210 -10.22 -10.86 10.40
C LEU A 210 -10.06 -11.62 9.07
N VAL A 211 -9.54 -10.96 8.04
CA VAL A 211 -9.54 -11.47 6.66
C VAL A 211 -8.17 -12.03 6.28
N LYS A 212 -8.08 -13.31 5.93
CA LYS A 212 -6.81 -13.99 5.60
C LYS A 212 -6.23 -13.68 4.20
N LYS A 213 -6.64 -12.57 3.56
CA LYS A 213 -6.16 -12.15 2.25
C LYS A 213 -5.24 -10.95 2.37
N ASP A 214 -4.29 -10.84 1.45
CA ASP A 214 -3.44 -9.67 1.36
C ASP A 214 -4.28 -8.42 1.12
N MET A 215 -4.04 -7.38 1.91
CA MET A 215 -4.73 -6.09 1.84
C MET A 215 -3.78 -5.03 1.32
N LEU A 216 -3.99 -4.61 0.07
CA LEU A 216 -3.21 -3.59 -0.60
C LEU A 216 -3.85 -2.22 -0.38
N ILE A 217 -3.21 -1.36 0.40
CA ILE A 217 -3.65 0.01 0.62
C ILE A 217 -3.03 0.89 -0.47
N LEU A 218 -3.89 1.51 -1.28
CA LEU A 218 -3.49 2.56 -2.20
C LEU A 218 -3.59 3.92 -1.50
N PRO A 219 -2.47 4.61 -1.23
CA PRO A 219 -2.52 5.94 -0.62
C PRO A 219 -3.32 6.93 -1.48
N PRO A 220 -4.05 7.90 -0.87
CA PRO A 220 -4.85 8.87 -1.62
C PRO A 220 -4.05 9.67 -2.67
N TYR A 221 -2.78 9.97 -2.41
CA TYR A 221 -1.93 10.69 -3.36
C TYR A 221 -1.49 9.84 -4.56
N MET A 222 -1.68 8.51 -4.52
CA MET A 222 -1.34 7.57 -5.58
C MET A 222 -2.53 7.14 -6.43
N THR A 223 -3.72 7.72 -6.24
CA THR A 223 -4.92 7.30 -7.00
C THR A 223 -4.74 7.44 -8.52
N ASN A 224 -3.89 8.37 -8.98
CA ASN A 224 -3.56 8.51 -10.41
C ASN A 224 -2.94 7.25 -11.01
N TYR A 225 -2.24 6.42 -10.21
CA TYR A 225 -1.66 5.15 -10.66
C TYR A 225 -2.72 4.12 -11.06
N LEU A 226 -3.97 4.25 -10.60
CA LEU A 226 -5.07 3.42 -11.10
C LEU A 226 -5.26 3.55 -12.61
N THR A 227 -4.82 4.66 -13.21
CA THR A 227 -4.86 4.89 -14.66
C THR A 227 -3.55 4.58 -15.37
N SER A 228 -2.48 4.30 -14.62
CA SER A 228 -1.16 3.97 -15.17
C SER A 228 -1.17 2.55 -15.77
N PRO A 229 -0.49 2.30 -16.90
CA PRO A 229 -0.25 0.95 -17.40
C PRO A 229 0.44 0.01 -16.40
N GLU A 230 1.20 0.56 -15.45
CA GLU A 230 1.95 -0.17 -14.43
C GLU A 230 1.05 -0.89 -13.40
N ILE A 231 -0.20 -0.43 -13.23
CA ILE A 231 -1.12 -1.04 -12.26
C ILE A 231 -1.51 -2.47 -12.62
N ILE A 232 -1.57 -2.79 -13.91
CA ILE A 232 -2.01 -4.12 -14.38
C ILE A 232 -0.97 -5.19 -14.08
N PRO A 233 0.32 -5.05 -14.47
CA PRO A 233 1.37 -5.96 -14.02
C PRO A 233 1.43 -6.09 -12.50
N PHE A 234 1.37 -4.96 -11.78
CA PHE A 234 1.39 -4.96 -10.32
C PHE A 234 0.25 -5.81 -9.71
N LEU A 235 -0.99 -5.63 -10.16
CA LEU A 235 -2.12 -6.42 -9.67
C LEU A 235 -2.11 -7.89 -10.15
N LEU A 236 -1.43 -8.18 -11.27
CA LEU A 236 -1.18 -9.55 -11.73
C LEU A 236 -0.14 -10.28 -10.87
N ASP A 237 0.76 -9.56 -10.23
CA ASP A 237 1.71 -10.13 -9.27
C ASP A 237 1.07 -10.28 -7.87
N ASN A 238 0.05 -9.46 -7.57
CA ASN A 238 -0.68 -9.46 -6.29
C ASN A 238 -2.13 -9.98 -6.42
N LYS A 239 -2.32 -11.15 -7.06
CA LYS A 239 -3.65 -11.75 -7.29
C LYS A 239 -4.33 -12.23 -6.01
N ASP A 240 -5.65 -12.40 -6.07
CA ASP A 240 -6.50 -12.88 -4.96
C ASP A 240 -6.33 -12.05 -3.68
N SER A 241 -6.24 -10.73 -3.85
CA SER A 241 -6.02 -9.75 -2.80
C SER A 241 -7.17 -8.72 -2.73
N VAL A 242 -7.15 -7.90 -1.68
CA VAL A 242 -8.11 -6.83 -1.45
C VAL A 242 -7.42 -5.49 -1.67
N LEU A 243 -7.88 -4.72 -2.65
CA LEU A 243 -7.41 -3.35 -2.90
C LEU A 243 -8.27 -2.37 -2.09
N ILE A 244 -7.65 -1.66 -1.16
CA ILE A 244 -8.29 -0.62 -0.33
C ILE A 244 -7.93 0.74 -0.91
N ILE A 245 -8.95 1.53 -1.21
CA ILE A 245 -8.80 2.91 -1.68
C ILE A 245 -9.57 3.83 -0.73
N GLU A 246 -8.84 4.53 0.14
CA GLU A 246 -9.42 5.52 1.04
C GLU A 246 -9.68 6.85 0.32
N ASP A 247 -10.67 7.61 0.78
CA ASP A 247 -11.09 8.90 0.21
C ASP A 247 -11.22 8.90 -1.34
N ALA A 248 -11.98 7.92 -1.83
CA ALA A 248 -12.15 7.61 -3.25
C ALA A 248 -13.15 8.53 -3.98
N GLU A 249 -13.61 9.63 -3.38
CA GLU A 249 -14.60 10.55 -3.94
C GLU A 249 -14.28 10.92 -5.39
N ARG A 250 -13.06 11.37 -5.64
CA ARG A 250 -12.65 11.87 -6.95
C ARG A 250 -12.62 10.78 -8.03
N ILE A 251 -12.30 9.54 -7.66
CA ILE A 251 -12.12 8.43 -8.60
C ILE A 251 -13.38 7.60 -8.82
N LEU A 252 -14.41 7.77 -7.99
CA LEU A 252 -15.70 7.08 -8.13
C LEU A 252 -16.81 7.98 -8.71
N GLN A 253 -16.59 9.29 -8.73
CA GLN A 253 -17.55 10.26 -9.24
C GLN A 253 -17.75 10.18 -10.75
N SER A 254 -18.96 10.53 -11.19
CA SER A 254 -19.27 10.64 -12.62
C SER A 254 -18.49 11.81 -13.26
N ARG A 255 -18.36 11.76 -14.59
CA ARG A 255 -17.75 12.86 -15.37
C ARG A 255 -18.42 14.21 -15.11
N GLU A 256 -19.73 14.21 -14.94
CA GLU A 256 -20.55 15.41 -14.72
C GLU A 256 -20.30 16.02 -13.33
N ALA A 257 -19.89 15.20 -12.35
CA ALA A 257 -19.53 15.62 -11.01
C ALA A 257 -18.04 16.00 -10.85
N GLY A 258 -17.26 16.02 -11.94
CA GLY A 258 -15.83 16.33 -11.91
C GLY A 258 -14.92 15.14 -11.60
N GLY A 259 -15.44 13.91 -11.69
CA GLY A 259 -14.68 12.69 -11.41
C GLY A 259 -13.70 12.26 -12.52
N ASP A 260 -12.73 11.43 -12.16
CA ASP A 260 -11.77 10.84 -13.10
C ASP A 260 -12.34 9.58 -13.78
N THR A 261 -12.83 9.75 -15.01
CA THR A 261 -13.46 8.69 -15.80
C THR A 261 -12.54 7.52 -16.11
N ASN A 262 -11.23 7.74 -16.17
CA ASN A 262 -10.27 6.68 -16.46
C ASN A 262 -10.08 5.78 -15.23
N SER A 263 -10.01 6.39 -14.05
CA SER A 263 -9.95 5.67 -12.77
C SER A 263 -11.22 4.83 -12.55
N VAL A 264 -12.41 5.39 -12.80
CA VAL A 264 -13.68 4.64 -12.75
C VAL A 264 -13.63 3.44 -13.69
N SER A 265 -13.23 3.65 -14.95
CA SER A 265 -13.18 2.58 -15.96
C SER A 265 -12.24 1.44 -15.55
N ASN A 266 -11.10 1.76 -14.95
CA ASN A 266 -10.17 0.75 -14.48
C ASN A 266 -10.72 0.00 -13.26
N ILE A 267 -11.35 0.66 -12.29
CA ILE A 267 -12.06 -0.02 -11.20
C ILE A 267 -13.14 -0.97 -11.76
N LEU A 268 -13.87 -0.55 -12.81
CA LEU A 268 -14.85 -1.41 -13.48
C LEU A 268 -14.20 -2.64 -14.13
N ASN A 269 -13.03 -2.48 -14.76
CA ASN A 269 -12.29 -3.59 -15.37
C ASN A 269 -11.64 -4.54 -14.33
N LEU A 270 -11.34 -4.04 -13.12
CA LEU A 270 -10.84 -4.84 -12.01
C LEU A 270 -11.95 -5.64 -11.32
N THR A 271 -13.18 -5.15 -11.38
CA THR A 271 -14.33 -5.74 -10.67
C THR A 271 -15.21 -6.61 -11.58
N ASP A 272 -15.00 -6.55 -12.90
CA ASP A 272 -15.78 -7.27 -13.91
C ASP A 272 -14.96 -7.55 -15.18
N GLY A 273 -15.33 -8.61 -15.92
CA GLY A 273 -14.68 -9.01 -17.17
C GLY A 273 -13.38 -9.80 -17.01
N LEU A 274 -12.66 -9.95 -18.14
CA LEU A 274 -11.50 -10.86 -18.27
C LEU A 274 -10.35 -10.50 -17.33
N LEU A 275 -10.06 -9.21 -17.15
CA LEU A 275 -9.01 -8.74 -16.24
C LEU A 275 -9.35 -9.12 -14.79
N ALA A 276 -10.59 -8.92 -14.38
CA ALA A 276 -11.07 -9.32 -13.07
C ALA A 276 -11.02 -10.86 -12.86
N ASP A 277 -11.30 -11.66 -13.90
CA ASP A 277 -11.14 -13.13 -13.86
C ASP A 277 -9.68 -13.59 -13.79
N CYS A 278 -8.74 -12.80 -14.31
CA CYS A 278 -7.32 -13.13 -14.23
C CYS A 278 -6.72 -12.79 -12.86
N MET A 279 -7.18 -11.70 -12.23
CA MET A 279 -6.55 -11.15 -11.03
C MET A 279 -7.30 -11.49 -9.74
N HIS A 280 -8.62 -11.64 -9.77
CA HIS A 280 -9.47 -11.88 -8.60
C HIS A 280 -9.28 -10.83 -7.49
N ILE A 281 -9.35 -9.54 -7.86
CA ILE A 281 -9.21 -8.42 -6.91
C ILE A 281 -10.58 -8.03 -6.37
N GLN A 282 -10.68 -7.89 -5.05
CA GLN A 282 -11.82 -7.26 -4.38
C GLN A 282 -11.44 -5.82 -4.04
N VAL A 283 -12.27 -4.85 -4.41
CA VAL A 283 -11.99 -3.43 -4.18
C VAL A 283 -12.86 -2.92 -3.05
N ILE A 284 -12.26 -2.42 -1.97
CA ILE A 284 -12.93 -1.65 -0.92
C ILE A 284 -12.63 -0.18 -1.19
N ALA A 285 -13.68 0.62 -1.44
CA ALA A 285 -13.52 2.05 -1.64
C ALA A 285 -14.35 2.82 -0.61
N THR A 286 -13.71 3.76 0.09
CA THR A 286 -14.38 4.62 1.06
C THR A 286 -14.62 6.01 0.52
N PHE A 287 -15.72 6.67 0.90
CA PHE A 287 -15.95 8.08 0.56
C PHE A 287 -16.93 8.75 1.56
N ASN A 288 -16.86 10.07 1.67
CA ASN A 288 -17.72 10.88 2.53
C ASN A 288 -18.93 11.47 1.79
N ALA A 289 -18.91 11.45 0.45
CA ALA A 289 -19.90 12.10 -0.39
C ALA A 289 -21.24 11.33 -0.52
N SER A 290 -22.26 12.02 -1.03
CA SER A 290 -23.54 11.40 -1.38
C SER A 290 -23.38 10.46 -2.58
N LYS A 291 -23.96 9.26 -2.46
CA LYS A 291 -24.00 8.22 -3.49
C LYS A 291 -24.52 8.70 -4.85
N HIS A 292 -25.29 9.78 -4.89
CA HIS A 292 -25.83 10.35 -6.13
C HIS A 292 -24.76 10.88 -7.10
N LEU A 293 -23.56 11.18 -6.60
CA LEU A 293 -22.46 11.69 -7.42
C LEU A 293 -21.63 10.56 -8.07
N LEU A 294 -21.86 9.31 -7.68
CA LEU A 294 -21.13 8.16 -8.21
C LEU A 294 -21.51 7.83 -9.65
N ASP A 295 -20.58 7.25 -10.40
CA ASP A 295 -20.89 6.67 -11.69
C ASP A 295 -21.86 5.48 -11.53
N LYS A 296 -23.01 5.54 -12.22
CA LYS A 296 -24.06 4.52 -12.16
C LYS A 296 -23.59 3.14 -12.63
N ALA A 297 -22.51 3.05 -13.42
CA ALA A 297 -21.94 1.78 -13.86
C ALA A 297 -21.34 0.97 -12.71
N LEU A 298 -20.90 1.63 -11.62
CA LEU A 298 -20.40 1.00 -10.41
C LEU A 298 -21.53 0.29 -9.63
N LEU A 299 -22.76 0.79 -9.75
CA LEU A 299 -23.93 0.29 -9.01
C LEU A 299 -24.62 -0.92 -9.67
N ARG A 300 -24.06 -1.44 -10.76
CA ARG A 300 -24.65 -2.57 -11.48
C ARG A 300 -24.53 -3.86 -10.67
N LYS A 301 -25.63 -4.63 -10.63
CA LYS A 301 -25.65 -5.98 -10.04
C LYS A 301 -24.61 -6.86 -10.74
N GLY A 302 -23.80 -7.55 -9.95
CA GLY A 302 -22.67 -8.37 -10.43
C GLY A 302 -21.30 -7.70 -10.24
N ARG A 303 -21.25 -6.37 -10.11
CA ARG A 303 -20.03 -5.61 -9.78
C ARG A 303 -20.01 -5.21 -8.32
N LEU A 304 -21.09 -4.59 -7.88
CA LEU A 304 -21.27 -4.14 -6.50
C LEU A 304 -21.70 -5.32 -5.62
N MET A 305 -20.86 -5.65 -4.63
CA MET A 305 -21.11 -6.73 -3.68
C MET A 305 -21.78 -6.23 -2.40
N VAL A 306 -21.29 -5.10 -1.90
CA VAL A 306 -21.76 -4.42 -0.69
C VAL A 306 -21.72 -2.91 -0.93
N ASP A 307 -22.74 -2.24 -0.41
CA ASP A 307 -22.86 -0.80 -0.37
C ASP A 307 -23.48 -0.44 0.97
N TYR A 308 -22.70 0.23 1.81
CA TYR A 308 -23.10 0.53 3.18
C TYR A 308 -22.79 1.98 3.55
N ALA A 309 -23.79 2.61 4.18
CA ALA A 309 -23.73 3.96 4.69
C ALA A 309 -23.53 3.95 6.21
N PHE A 310 -22.31 4.22 6.67
CA PHE A 310 -22.03 4.51 8.06
C PHE A 310 -22.74 5.80 8.48
N GLY A 311 -23.75 5.64 9.33
CA GLY A 311 -24.46 6.74 9.95
C GLY A 311 -23.83 7.16 11.28
N LYS A 312 -24.33 8.27 11.83
CA LYS A 312 -24.16 8.58 13.26
C LYS A 312 -24.78 7.47 14.10
N LEU A 313 -24.23 7.21 15.29
CA LEU A 313 -24.86 6.31 16.25
C LEU A 313 -26.21 6.91 16.66
N ALA A 314 -27.26 6.09 16.62
CA ALA A 314 -28.56 6.46 17.18
C ALA A 314 -28.39 6.89 18.65
N ALA A 315 -29.22 7.82 19.12
CA ALA A 315 -29.06 8.42 20.45
C ALA A 315 -28.96 7.39 21.58
N ASP A 316 -29.73 6.29 21.51
CA ASP A 316 -29.70 5.22 22.50
C ASP A 316 -28.33 4.50 22.50
N LYS A 317 -27.83 4.10 21.32
CA LYS A 317 -26.50 3.47 21.15
C LYS A 317 -25.37 4.43 21.55
N ALA A 318 -25.49 5.71 21.21
CA ALA A 318 -24.52 6.73 21.63
C ALA A 318 -24.47 6.85 23.16
N ASN A 319 -25.61 6.84 23.84
CA ASN A 319 -25.69 6.85 25.30
C ASN A 319 -25.12 5.57 25.94
N GLU A 320 -25.34 4.41 25.31
CA GLU A 320 -24.72 3.14 25.72
C GLU A 320 -23.19 3.19 25.62
N LEU A 321 -22.66 3.67 24.50
CA LEU A 321 -21.23 3.83 24.30
C LEU A 321 -20.63 4.86 25.27
N LEU A 322 -21.28 6.00 25.46
CA LEU A 322 -20.87 7.03 26.44
C LEU A 322 -20.82 6.45 27.86
N ALA A 323 -21.82 5.66 28.25
CA ALA A 323 -21.82 4.98 29.54
C ALA A 323 -20.69 3.96 29.66
N HIS A 324 -20.41 3.21 28.58
CA HIS A 324 -19.35 2.21 28.54
C HIS A 324 -17.96 2.81 28.72
N ILE A 325 -17.71 4.00 28.15
CA ILE A 325 -16.44 4.73 28.30
C ILE A 325 -16.38 5.57 29.59
N GLY A 326 -17.40 5.48 30.47
CA GLY A 326 -17.41 6.15 31.78
C GLY A 326 -17.88 7.61 31.76
N MET A 327 -18.48 8.08 30.67
CA MET A 327 -19.00 9.44 30.55
C MET A 327 -20.43 9.57 31.09
N GLU A 328 -20.67 10.61 31.90
CA GLU A 328 -21.99 10.93 32.45
C GLU A 328 -22.89 11.70 31.48
N TYR A 329 -22.31 12.26 30.40
CA TYR A 329 -23.05 12.98 29.37
C TYR A 329 -24.11 12.09 28.70
N ARG A 330 -25.28 12.66 28.41
CA ARG A 330 -26.36 11.99 27.69
C ARG A 330 -26.90 12.88 26.58
N THR A 331 -27.12 12.29 25.41
CA THR A 331 -27.63 12.96 24.22
C THR A 331 -29.03 12.45 23.86
N LYS A 332 -29.81 13.29 23.18
CA LYS A 332 -31.04 12.90 22.46
C LYS A 332 -30.84 12.91 20.95
N GLU A 333 -29.70 13.38 20.48
CA GLU A 333 -29.36 13.50 19.07
C GLU A 333 -28.31 12.44 18.69
N PRO A 334 -28.35 11.92 17.45
CA PRO A 334 -27.32 11.01 16.95
C PRO A 334 -25.93 11.67 16.94
N MET A 335 -24.88 10.91 17.28
CA MET A 335 -23.51 11.41 17.36
C MET A 335 -22.55 10.60 16.47
N THR A 336 -21.49 11.24 15.97
CA THR A 336 -20.41 10.48 15.33
C THR A 336 -19.52 9.82 16.39
N LEU A 337 -18.79 8.77 16.03
CA LEU A 337 -17.82 8.16 16.94
C LEU A 337 -16.73 9.16 17.33
N ALA A 338 -16.27 9.98 16.37
CA ALA A 338 -15.30 11.04 16.64
C ALA A 338 -15.79 12.03 17.71
N ASP A 339 -17.05 12.47 17.63
CA ASP A 339 -17.63 13.37 18.64
C ASP A 339 -17.70 12.72 20.02
N ILE A 340 -18.00 11.42 20.08
CA ILE A 340 -18.09 10.68 21.35
C ILE A 340 -16.71 10.53 22.00
N PHE A 341 -15.69 10.15 21.24
CA PHE A 341 -14.34 9.93 21.77
C PHE A 341 -13.55 11.23 22.04
N ASN A 342 -13.83 12.31 21.31
CA ASN A 342 -13.11 13.57 21.44
C ASN A 342 -13.87 14.63 22.25
N MET A 343 -14.86 14.22 23.05
CA MET A 343 -15.74 15.15 23.77
C MET A 343 -15.01 15.98 24.85
N GLU A 344 -13.93 15.46 25.42
CA GLU A 344 -13.05 16.18 26.37
C GLU A 344 -12.01 17.05 25.65
N GLU A 345 -11.62 16.68 24.43
CA GLU A 345 -10.74 17.45 23.56
C GLU A 345 -11.56 18.52 22.82
N GLN A 346 -12.09 19.50 23.55
CA GLN A 346 -12.62 20.71 22.91
C GLN A 346 -11.50 21.37 22.11
N THR A 347 -11.50 21.13 20.80
CA THR A 347 -10.70 21.87 19.85
C THR A 347 -11.09 23.34 19.99
N VAL A 348 -10.14 24.21 20.36
CA VAL A 348 -10.34 25.66 20.36
C VAL A 348 -10.42 26.12 18.91
N SER A 349 -11.58 25.98 18.27
CA SER A 349 -11.86 26.58 16.97
C SER A 349 -12.34 28.01 17.19
N GLY A 350 -11.44 28.97 17.04
CA GLY A 350 -11.79 30.39 16.97
C GLY A 350 -11.97 30.80 15.50
N GLU A 351 -13.19 31.11 15.09
CA GLU A 351 -13.38 31.90 13.87
C GLU A 351 -12.89 33.33 14.14
N ARG A 352 -11.88 33.77 13.38
CA ARG A 352 -11.44 35.17 13.39
C ARG A 352 -12.51 35.98 12.68
N HIS A 353 -13.43 36.60 13.42
CA HIS A 353 -14.29 37.63 12.84
C HIS A 353 -13.41 38.84 12.47
N GLU A 354 -13.20 39.03 11.16
CA GLU A 354 -12.66 40.29 10.65
C GLU A 354 -13.66 41.41 10.96
N VAL A 355 -13.33 42.23 11.95
CA VAL A 355 -13.97 43.53 12.15
C VAL A 355 -13.55 44.40 10.98
N LYS A 356 -14.46 44.66 10.05
CA LYS A 356 -14.30 45.72 9.05
C LYS A 356 -14.21 47.06 9.77
N MET A 357 -12.99 47.54 9.99
CA MET A 357 -12.73 48.94 10.32
C MET A 357 -12.92 49.75 9.05
N GLY A 358 -14.05 50.46 8.96
CA GLY A 358 -14.25 51.50 7.96
C GLY A 358 -13.44 52.74 8.32
N PHE A 359 -12.70 53.27 7.33
CA PHE A 359 -12.19 54.63 7.33
C PHE A 359 -12.78 55.36 6.12
#